data_AF-A0A0Q6Z9M1-F1
#
_entry.id   AF-A0A0Q6Z9M1-F1
#
_cell.length_a   1.000
_cell.length_b   1.000
_cell.length_c   1.000
_cell.angle_alpha   90.00
_cell.angle_beta   90.00
_cell.angle_gamma   90.00
#
_symmetry.space_group_name_H-M   'P 1'
#
loop_
_entity.id
_entity.type
_entity.pdbx_description
1 polymer ?
#
loop_
_entity_poly.entity_id
_entity_poly.type
_entity_poly.pdbx_seq_one_letter_code
_entity_poly.pdbx_strand_id
1 'polypeptide(L)'
;MPHYLSPQQGIKEQVGILEERLEALGNKMRASPDRLRVDASYLIPFRDQAEVDETKGITVTPLDGSEALQRVIYGLTSTRIEPGKQNPRETLRVPAVLALPHDWLHELVELNGVRQEIERLAGEIEEQYERSKAWASMRYLSSLQVIRQTWIVSGPARIRFYWDASPSVQNKTAADWIKVYTKHLKKLHGYVPAIGELPEGDNSRKFVEAITSLSGISPRERIAAFRPGQPHVRARVSFIGTEPKALRPSPTPIVYPIDDPVPFIVPLSSYEAGELSEKKWSRTKIDLEPFVESMYLHRYLKQYRFSK
;
A
#
# COMPACT_ATOMS: atom_id res chain seq x y z
N MET A 1 25.67 -14.35 6.99
CA MET A 1 24.91 -13.54 6.00
C MET A 1 24.35 -14.51 4.98
N PRO A 2 23.06 -14.49 4.64
CA PRO A 2 22.55 -15.38 3.61
C PRO A 2 23.13 -14.92 2.26
N HIS A 3 24.03 -15.73 1.72
CA HIS A 3 24.70 -15.50 0.44
C HIS A 3 23.78 -15.99 -0.68
N TYR A 4 22.74 -15.22 -1.01
CA TYR A 4 21.99 -15.48 -2.25
C TYR A 4 22.88 -15.20 -3.45
N LEU A 5 22.77 -16.01 -4.51
CA LEU A 5 23.53 -15.78 -5.75
C LEU A 5 23.07 -14.51 -6.48
N SER A 6 21.81 -14.10 -6.27
CA SER A 6 21.25 -12.82 -6.73
C SER A 6 20.05 -12.41 -5.85
N PRO A 7 19.70 -11.11 -5.80
CA PRO A 7 18.50 -10.67 -5.09
C PRO A 7 17.22 -11.33 -5.61
N GLN A 8 17.10 -11.56 -6.93
CA GLN A 8 15.95 -12.21 -7.55
C GLN A 8 15.79 -13.66 -7.08
N GLN A 9 16.90 -14.41 -7.02
CA GLN A 9 16.88 -15.77 -6.48
C GLN A 9 16.52 -15.76 -5.00
N GLY A 10 17.10 -14.86 -4.21
CA GLY A 10 16.79 -14.73 -2.79
C GLY A 10 15.31 -14.43 -2.53
N ILE A 11 14.70 -13.54 -3.34
CA ILE A 11 13.25 -13.28 -3.27
C ILE A 11 12.47 -14.57 -3.50
N LYS A 12 12.81 -15.34 -4.54
CA LYS A 12 12.10 -16.58 -4.87
C LYS A 12 12.20 -17.63 -3.76
N GLU A 13 13.40 -17.82 -3.20
CA GLU A 13 13.63 -18.75 -2.10
C GLU A 13 12.86 -18.34 -0.83
N GLN A 14 12.96 -17.06 -0.45
CA GLN A 14 12.27 -16.53 0.73
C GLN A 14 10.75 -16.53 0.57
N VAL A 15 10.22 -16.31 -0.64
CA VAL A 15 8.78 -16.45 -0.92
C VAL A 15 8.33 -17.90 -0.72
N GLY A 16 9.13 -18.89 -1.16
CA GLY A 16 8.82 -20.31 -0.91
C GLY A 16 8.71 -20.63 0.58
N ILE A 17 9.71 -20.20 1.37
CA ILE A 17 9.71 -20.34 2.83
C ILE A 17 8.50 -19.64 3.46
N LEU A 18 8.20 -18.42 2.99
CA LEU A 18 7.08 -17.63 3.49
C LEU A 18 5.74 -18.35 3.25
N GLU A 19 5.50 -18.83 2.02
CA GLU A 19 4.23 -19.48 1.66
C GLU A 19 4.03 -20.79 2.43
N GLU A 20 5.05 -21.65 2.51
CA GLU A 20 4.99 -22.90 3.27
C GLU A 20 4.64 -22.65 4.74
N ARG A 21 5.32 -21.68 5.37
CA ARG A 21 5.11 -21.37 6.78
C ARG A 21 3.76 -20.69 7.04
N LEU A 22 3.30 -19.82 6.14
CA LEU A 22 1.96 -19.21 6.24
C LEU A 22 0.86 -20.25 6.07
N GLU A 23 1.03 -21.22 5.17
CA GLU A 23 0.10 -22.33 4.99
C GLU A 23 0.06 -23.21 6.25
N ALA A 24 1.22 -23.57 6.81
CA ALA A 24 1.30 -24.32 8.06
C ALA A 24 0.62 -23.58 9.21
N LEU A 25 0.87 -22.28 9.38
CA LEU A 25 0.21 -21.45 10.40
C LEU A 25 -1.31 -21.38 10.19
N GLY A 26 -1.76 -21.16 8.96
CA GLY A 26 -3.18 -21.14 8.63
C GLY A 26 -3.87 -22.48 8.95
N ASN A 27 -3.20 -23.61 8.66
CA ASN A 27 -3.71 -24.93 8.97
C ASN A 27 -3.77 -25.20 10.48
N LYS A 28 -2.75 -24.77 11.24
CA LYS A 28 -2.78 -24.80 12.72
C LYS A 28 -3.97 -24.02 13.27
N MET A 29 -4.21 -22.80 12.76
CA MET A 29 -5.33 -21.96 13.19
C MET A 29 -6.70 -22.60 12.88
N ARG A 30 -6.85 -23.23 11.71
CA ARG A 30 -8.10 -23.95 11.34
C ARG A 30 -8.32 -25.19 12.19
N ALA A 31 -7.26 -25.90 12.56
CA ALA A 31 -7.33 -27.13 13.35
C ALA A 31 -7.61 -26.87 14.84
N SER A 32 -7.31 -25.68 15.35
CA SER A 32 -7.49 -25.30 16.76
C SER A 32 -8.14 -23.91 16.88
N PRO A 33 -9.38 -23.73 16.39
CA PRO A 33 -10.04 -22.42 16.37
C PRO A 33 -10.34 -21.87 17.77
N ASP A 34 -10.39 -22.74 18.78
CA ASP A 34 -10.58 -22.43 20.20
C ASP A 34 -9.38 -21.69 20.82
N ARG A 35 -8.19 -21.82 20.22
CA ARG A 35 -6.96 -21.17 20.70
C ARG A 35 -6.83 -19.71 20.28
N LEU A 36 -7.75 -19.18 19.49
CA LEU A 36 -7.75 -17.78 19.07
C LEU A 36 -9.11 -17.12 19.32
N ARG A 37 -9.09 -15.80 19.43
CA ARG A 37 -10.31 -15.00 19.56
C ARG A 37 -10.36 -13.96 18.46
N VAL A 38 -11.46 -13.91 17.72
CA VAL A 38 -11.70 -12.85 16.73
C VAL A 38 -12.62 -11.81 17.36
N ASP A 39 -12.09 -10.62 17.67
CA ASP A 39 -12.85 -9.56 18.33
C ASP A 39 -13.54 -8.64 17.32
N ALA A 40 -13.05 -8.57 16.08
CA ALA A 40 -13.74 -7.94 14.96
C ALA A 40 -13.21 -8.46 13.63
N SER A 41 -14.08 -8.61 12.63
CA SER A 41 -13.69 -8.92 11.25
C SER A 41 -14.65 -8.26 10.29
N TYR A 42 -14.15 -7.77 9.16
CA TYR A 42 -14.98 -7.10 8.16
C TYR A 42 -14.68 -7.62 6.76
N LEU A 43 -15.76 -7.87 6.01
CA LEU A 43 -15.71 -8.11 4.58
C LEU A 43 -15.77 -6.77 3.85
N ILE A 44 -14.76 -6.56 3.01
CA ILE A 44 -14.73 -5.50 2.01
C ILE A 44 -14.61 -6.20 0.66
N PRO A 45 -15.57 -6.00 -0.27
CA PRO A 45 -15.50 -6.62 -1.58
C PRO A 45 -14.29 -6.08 -2.35
N PHE A 46 -13.66 -6.97 -3.11
CA PHE A 46 -12.69 -6.57 -4.12
C PHE A 46 -13.40 -5.90 -5.29
N ARG A 47 -12.65 -5.07 -6.01
CA ARG A 47 -13.04 -4.51 -7.28
C ARG A 47 -12.55 -5.43 -8.39
N ASP A 48 -13.44 -5.63 -9.35
CA ASP A 48 -13.17 -6.24 -10.64
C ASP A 48 -12.41 -5.25 -11.56
N GLN A 49 -12.77 -3.97 -11.51
CA GLN A 49 -12.19 -2.91 -12.34
C GLN A 49 -10.84 -2.39 -11.84
N ALA A 50 -9.98 -1.98 -12.78
CA ALA A 50 -8.66 -1.42 -12.47
C ALA A 50 -8.75 -0.03 -11.86
N GLU A 51 -9.70 0.77 -12.32
CA GLU A 51 -9.91 2.15 -11.86
C GLU A 51 -10.81 2.17 -10.62
N VAL A 52 -10.55 3.13 -9.72
CA VAL A 52 -11.43 3.38 -8.58
C VAL A 52 -12.51 4.33 -9.06
N ASP A 53 -13.77 3.90 -8.98
CA ASP A 53 -14.89 4.80 -9.16
C ASP A 53 -15.04 5.69 -7.91
N GLU A 54 -14.58 6.94 -8.03
CA GLU A 54 -14.59 7.91 -6.93
C GLU A 54 -16.00 8.33 -6.51
N THR A 55 -17.02 8.01 -7.32
CA THR A 55 -18.43 8.32 -7.04
C THR A 55 -19.15 7.19 -6.30
N LYS A 56 -18.54 6.01 -6.18
CA LYS A 56 -19.14 4.85 -5.52
C LYS A 56 -18.64 4.70 -4.09
N GLY A 57 -19.60 4.48 -3.18
CA GLY A 57 -19.31 4.06 -1.82
C GLY A 57 -18.74 2.64 -1.75
N ILE A 58 -18.19 2.28 -0.59
CA ILE A 58 -17.68 0.91 -0.32
C ILE A 58 -18.46 0.34 0.84
N THR A 59 -19.23 -0.72 0.57
CA THR A 59 -19.98 -1.44 1.61
C THR A 59 -19.04 -2.29 2.45
N VAL A 60 -19.14 -2.12 3.77
CA VAL A 60 -18.42 -2.92 4.76
C VAL A 60 -19.43 -3.82 5.48
N THR A 61 -19.18 -5.12 5.48
CA THR A 61 -20.04 -6.10 6.17
C THR A 61 -19.28 -6.69 7.36
N PRO A 62 -19.73 -6.50 8.61
CA PRO A 62 -19.17 -7.21 9.76
C PRO A 62 -19.35 -8.72 9.58
N LEU A 63 -18.34 -9.49 9.96
CA LEU A 63 -18.39 -10.95 9.96
C LEU A 63 -18.32 -11.47 11.39
N ASP A 64 -18.97 -12.62 11.63
CA ASP A 64 -18.91 -13.35 12.89
C ASP A 64 -18.62 -14.84 12.68
N GLY A 65 -18.43 -15.56 13.80
CA GLY A 65 -18.28 -17.02 13.82
C GLY A 65 -17.23 -17.56 12.85
N SER A 66 -17.63 -18.58 12.09
CA SER A 66 -16.73 -19.30 11.17
C SER A 66 -16.29 -18.44 9.98
N GLU A 67 -17.16 -17.54 9.50
CA GLU A 67 -16.81 -16.63 8.41
C GLU A 67 -15.73 -15.63 8.83
N ALA A 68 -15.86 -15.06 10.03
CA ALA A 68 -14.84 -14.19 10.61
C ALA A 68 -13.50 -14.91 10.74
N LEU A 69 -13.50 -16.14 11.27
CA LEU A 69 -12.31 -16.99 11.41
C LEU A 69 -11.62 -17.24 10.07
N GLN A 70 -12.35 -17.73 9.06
CA GLN A 70 -11.77 -18.00 7.74
C GLN A 70 -11.22 -16.72 7.11
N ARG A 71 -11.93 -15.60 7.29
CA ARG A 71 -11.52 -14.31 6.74
C ARG A 71 -10.24 -13.81 7.41
N VAL A 72 -10.08 -13.89 8.74
CA VAL A 72 -8.85 -13.43 9.39
C VAL A 72 -7.65 -14.30 9.03
N ILE A 73 -7.82 -15.63 8.94
CA ILE A 73 -6.76 -16.54 8.49
C ILE A 73 -6.35 -16.16 7.07
N TYR A 74 -7.32 -16.02 6.16
CA TYR A 74 -7.07 -15.55 4.79
C TYR A 74 -6.33 -14.20 4.77
N GLY A 75 -6.73 -13.25 5.62
CA GLY A 75 -6.06 -11.95 5.77
C GLY A 75 -4.60 -12.06 6.18
N LEU A 76 -4.26 -12.97 7.09
CA LEU A 76 -2.90 -13.19 7.57
C LEU A 76 -2.02 -13.96 6.56
N THR A 77 -2.59 -14.94 5.86
CA THR A 77 -1.81 -15.92 5.08
C THR A 77 -1.72 -15.62 3.58
N SER A 78 -2.56 -14.73 3.03
CA SER A 78 -2.61 -14.53 1.58
C SER A 78 -1.42 -13.76 1.01
N THR A 79 -0.68 -14.39 0.09
CA THR A 79 0.44 -13.83 -0.68
C THR A 79 0.10 -13.56 -2.16
N ARG A 80 -0.97 -14.18 -2.67
CA ARG A 80 -1.36 -14.15 -4.09
C ARG A 80 -2.66 -13.39 -4.32
N ILE A 81 -2.78 -12.83 -5.52
CA ILE A 81 -4.01 -12.23 -6.03
C ILE A 81 -5.03 -13.35 -6.31
N GLU A 82 -6.29 -13.17 -5.92
CA GLU A 82 -7.37 -14.08 -6.31
C GLU A 82 -7.79 -13.87 -7.77
N PRO A 83 -7.52 -14.82 -8.68
CA PRO A 83 -7.84 -14.66 -10.10
C PRO A 83 -9.36 -14.54 -10.30
N GLY A 84 -9.78 -13.57 -11.12
CA GLY A 84 -11.18 -13.33 -11.43
C GLY A 84 -11.98 -12.63 -10.32
N LYS A 85 -11.37 -12.33 -9.17
CA LYS A 85 -12.02 -11.63 -8.05
C LYS A 85 -11.31 -10.35 -7.63
N GLN A 86 -9.97 -10.36 -7.62
CA GLN A 86 -9.15 -9.25 -7.17
C GLN A 86 -8.40 -8.64 -8.35
N ASN A 87 -8.55 -7.34 -8.56
CA ASN A 87 -7.72 -6.63 -9.52
C ASN A 87 -6.24 -6.62 -9.06
N PRO A 88 -5.25 -6.86 -9.93
CA PRO A 88 -3.83 -6.86 -9.55
C PRO A 88 -3.32 -5.53 -8.97
N ARG A 89 -4.00 -4.41 -9.25
CA ARG A 89 -3.68 -3.09 -8.67
C ARG A 89 -4.33 -2.85 -7.31
N GLU A 90 -5.20 -3.75 -6.86
CA GLU A 90 -5.89 -3.63 -5.59
C GLU A 90 -5.15 -4.37 -4.48
N THR A 91 -4.89 -3.66 -3.38
CA THR A 91 -4.35 -4.26 -2.16
C THR A 91 -5.38 -5.17 -1.50
N LEU A 92 -4.91 -6.26 -0.88
CA LEU A 92 -5.73 -7.09 0.02
C LEU A 92 -6.46 -6.22 1.07
N ARG A 93 -7.76 -6.41 1.25
CA ARG A 93 -8.59 -5.66 2.23
C ARG A 93 -9.34 -6.63 3.16
N VAL A 94 -8.72 -6.89 4.29
CA VAL A 94 -9.18 -7.78 5.35
C VAL A 94 -8.94 -7.13 6.72
N PRO A 95 -9.50 -5.94 7.01
CA PRO A 95 -9.36 -5.35 8.33
C PRO A 95 -10.06 -6.23 9.36
N ALA A 96 -9.37 -6.48 10.47
CA ALA A 96 -9.87 -7.29 11.57
C ALA A 96 -9.02 -7.04 12.83
N VAL A 97 -9.49 -7.56 13.95
CA VAL A 97 -8.77 -7.64 15.23
C VAL A 97 -8.89 -9.07 15.73
N LEU A 98 -7.76 -9.69 16.05
CA LEU A 98 -7.75 -11.02 16.68
C LEU A 98 -6.67 -11.12 17.75
N ALA A 99 -6.99 -11.91 18.77
CA ALA A 99 -6.11 -12.27 19.86
C ALA A 99 -5.55 -13.69 19.62
N LEU A 100 -4.22 -13.84 19.72
CA LEU A 100 -3.51 -15.08 19.45
C LEU A 100 -2.64 -15.52 20.64
N PRO A 101 -2.36 -16.83 20.78
CA PRO A 101 -1.45 -17.32 21.81
C PRO A 101 0.01 -16.97 21.45
N HIS A 102 0.87 -16.95 22.47
CA HIS A 102 2.25 -16.50 22.36
C HIS A 102 3.09 -17.26 21.32
N ASP A 103 2.87 -18.57 21.17
CA ASP A 103 3.55 -19.39 20.17
C ASP A 103 3.23 -18.96 18.73
N TRP A 104 1.96 -18.64 18.45
CA TRP A 104 1.55 -18.18 17.12
C TRP A 104 1.96 -16.73 16.85
N LEU A 105 1.98 -15.89 17.89
CA LEU A 105 2.55 -14.54 17.80
C LEU A 105 4.03 -14.59 17.44
N HIS A 106 4.79 -15.47 18.09
CA HIS A 106 6.20 -15.66 17.80
C HIS A 106 6.41 -16.10 16.33
N GLU A 107 5.60 -17.05 15.85
CA GLU A 107 5.63 -17.49 14.44
C GLU A 107 5.33 -16.32 13.48
N LEU A 108 4.38 -15.43 13.81
CA LEU A 108 4.11 -14.22 13.03
C LEU A 108 5.25 -13.19 13.08
N VAL A 109 5.97 -13.06 14.20
CA VAL A 109 7.16 -12.21 14.31
C VAL A 109 8.27 -12.72 13.39
N GLU A 110 8.52 -14.04 13.40
CA GLU A 110 9.51 -14.65 12.50
C GLU A 110 9.12 -14.50 11.03
N LEU A 111 7.84 -14.69 10.70
CA LEU A 111 7.31 -14.45 9.35
C LEU A 111 7.47 -12.97 8.93
N ASN A 112 7.26 -12.02 9.83
CA ASN A 112 7.57 -10.61 9.56
C ASN A 112 9.06 -10.40 9.24
N GLY A 113 9.96 -11.13 9.89
CA GLY A 113 11.39 -11.14 9.56
C GLY A 113 11.66 -11.64 8.13
N VAL A 114 11.01 -12.71 7.70
CA VAL A 114 11.09 -13.20 6.30
C VAL A 114 10.59 -12.14 5.31
N ARG A 115 9.47 -11.49 5.61
CA ARG A 115 8.91 -10.41 4.77
C ARG A 115 9.84 -9.20 4.67
N GLN A 116 10.49 -8.82 5.76
CA GLN A 116 11.50 -7.76 5.78
C GLN A 116 12.71 -8.12 4.92
N GLU A 117 13.16 -9.37 4.96
CA GLU A 117 14.27 -9.82 4.12
C GLU A 117 13.91 -9.78 2.63
N ILE A 118 12.69 -10.19 2.27
CA ILE A 118 12.19 -10.07 0.89
C ILE A 118 12.13 -8.60 0.45
N GLU A 119 11.62 -7.70 1.30
CA GLU A 119 11.58 -6.26 1.02
C GLU A 119 12.98 -5.67 0.83
N ARG A 120 13.95 -6.09 1.67
CA ARG A 120 15.36 -5.70 1.57
C ARG A 120 15.97 -6.13 0.24
N LEU A 121 15.81 -7.41 -0.15
CA LEU A 121 16.30 -7.94 -1.42
C LEU A 121 15.66 -7.24 -2.62
N ALA A 122 14.36 -6.95 -2.56
CA ALA A 122 13.69 -6.18 -3.60
C ALA A 122 14.27 -4.75 -3.71
N GLY A 123 14.66 -4.15 -2.58
CA GLY A 123 15.32 -2.84 -2.53
C GLY A 123 16.72 -2.81 -3.16
N GLU A 124 17.43 -3.93 -3.23
CA GLU A 124 18.75 -4.05 -3.88
C GLU A 124 18.66 -4.03 -5.42
N ILE A 125 17.48 -4.35 -5.98
CA ILE A 125 17.26 -4.31 -7.42
C ILE A 125 16.95 -2.86 -7.83
N GLU A 126 17.96 -2.13 -8.29
CA GLU A 126 17.81 -0.72 -8.66
C GLU A 126 16.73 -0.49 -9.72
N GLU A 127 16.69 -1.36 -10.74
CA GLU A 127 15.79 -1.21 -11.87
C GLU A 127 14.37 -1.66 -11.56
N GLN A 128 13.40 -0.74 -11.72
CA GLN A 128 11.98 -1.04 -11.54
C GLN A 128 11.49 -2.15 -12.49
N TYR A 129 12.02 -2.21 -13.71
CA TYR A 129 11.66 -3.24 -14.69
C TYR A 129 12.12 -4.63 -14.23
N GLU A 130 13.37 -4.75 -13.79
CA GLU A 130 13.90 -6.01 -13.24
C GLU A 130 13.21 -6.42 -11.94
N ARG A 131 12.85 -5.47 -11.07
CA ARG A 131 11.95 -5.73 -9.92
C ARG A 131 10.62 -6.31 -10.39
N SER A 132 10.01 -5.70 -11.40
CA SER A 132 8.70 -6.13 -11.92
C SER A 132 8.78 -7.53 -12.52
N LYS A 133 9.86 -7.86 -13.23
CA LYS A 133 10.13 -9.23 -13.72
C LYS A 133 10.28 -10.24 -12.60
N ALA A 134 11.00 -9.90 -11.53
CA ALA A 134 11.19 -10.79 -10.39
C ALA A 134 9.84 -11.23 -9.79
N TRP A 135 8.93 -10.27 -9.60
CA TRP A 135 7.56 -10.56 -9.14
C TRP A 135 6.73 -11.33 -10.19
N ALA A 136 6.79 -10.90 -11.45
CA ALA A 136 6.03 -11.50 -12.54
C ALA A 136 6.45 -12.95 -12.85
N SER A 137 7.65 -13.36 -12.47
CA SER A 137 8.12 -14.75 -12.61
C SER A 137 7.31 -15.75 -11.78
N MET A 138 6.57 -15.28 -10.77
CA MET A 138 5.73 -16.10 -9.90
C MET A 138 4.26 -15.76 -10.13
N ARG A 139 3.51 -16.70 -10.71
CA ARG A 139 2.14 -16.50 -11.17
C ARG A 139 1.22 -15.98 -10.05
N TYR A 140 0.53 -14.86 -10.31
CA TYR A 140 -0.39 -14.17 -9.38
C TYR A 140 0.22 -13.73 -8.05
N LEU A 141 1.55 -13.78 -7.89
CA LEU A 141 2.18 -13.28 -6.66
C LEU A 141 2.01 -11.77 -6.58
N SER A 142 1.54 -11.29 -5.42
CA SER A 142 1.39 -9.86 -5.17
C SER A 142 2.54 -9.39 -4.30
N SER A 143 3.42 -8.55 -4.86
CA SER A 143 4.52 -7.95 -4.10
C SER A 143 4.02 -7.24 -2.84
N LEU A 144 2.90 -6.52 -2.94
CA LEU A 144 2.27 -5.83 -1.82
C LEU A 144 1.77 -6.77 -0.73
N GLN A 145 1.24 -7.95 -1.10
CA GLN A 145 0.79 -8.94 -0.10
C GLN A 145 1.95 -9.71 0.52
N VAL A 146 3.04 -9.92 -0.22
CA VAL A 146 4.25 -10.61 0.24
C VAL A 146 5.03 -9.74 1.23
N ILE A 147 5.26 -8.46 0.95
CA ILE A 147 6.08 -7.61 1.84
C ILE A 147 5.30 -7.06 3.04
N ARG A 148 3.97 -7.18 3.04
CA ARG A 148 3.12 -6.63 4.12
C ARG A 148 3.36 -7.37 5.43
N GLN A 149 3.86 -6.65 6.41
CA GLN A 149 4.03 -7.13 7.78
C GLN A 149 2.71 -7.16 8.54
N THR A 150 2.52 -8.20 9.36
CA THR A 150 1.42 -8.31 10.30
C THR A 150 1.61 -7.31 11.44
N TRP A 151 0.57 -6.53 11.75
CA TRP A 151 0.64 -5.56 12.83
C TRP A 151 0.33 -6.23 14.17
N ILE A 152 1.39 -6.60 14.88
CA ILE A 152 1.32 -7.15 16.23
C ILE A 152 1.42 -5.99 17.24
N VAL A 153 0.50 -5.94 18.20
CA VAL A 153 0.44 -4.93 19.26
C VAL A 153 0.30 -5.59 20.63
N SER A 154 0.84 -4.97 21.66
CA SER A 154 0.69 -5.41 23.05
C SER A 154 -0.16 -4.42 23.83
N GLY A 155 -1.05 -4.92 24.69
CA GLY A 155 -1.93 -4.14 25.54
C GLY A 155 -2.79 -3.11 24.81
N PRO A 156 -3.52 -3.42 23.72
CA PRO A 156 -4.42 -2.46 23.12
C PRO A 156 -5.59 -2.14 24.07
N ALA A 157 -5.82 -0.86 24.38
CA ALA A 157 -7.00 -0.41 25.13
C ALA A 157 -8.17 -0.08 24.20
N ARG A 158 -7.88 0.52 23.04
CA ARG A 158 -8.90 0.94 22.07
C ARG A 158 -8.37 0.89 20.64
N ILE A 159 -9.13 0.26 19.75
CA ILE A 159 -8.83 0.20 18.32
C ILE A 159 -9.95 0.90 17.56
N ARG A 160 -9.62 1.87 16.72
CA ARG A 160 -10.59 2.56 15.84
C ARG A 160 -10.18 2.40 14.40
N PHE A 161 -11.02 1.74 13.61
CA PHE A 161 -10.93 1.73 12.16
C PHE A 161 -11.56 2.99 11.56
N TYR A 162 -11.03 3.45 10.43
CA TYR A 162 -11.59 4.56 9.68
C TYR A 162 -11.08 4.55 8.23
N TRP A 163 -11.83 5.19 7.34
CA TRP A 163 -11.42 5.44 5.96
C TRP A 163 -10.50 6.65 5.86
N ASP A 164 -9.42 6.50 5.11
CA ASP A 164 -8.56 7.59 4.71
C ASP A 164 -8.48 7.65 3.18
N ALA A 165 -8.48 8.88 2.65
CA ALA A 165 -8.35 9.19 1.22
C ALA A 165 -7.38 10.36 1.04
N SER A 166 -6.34 10.42 1.90
CA SER A 166 -5.34 11.47 1.83
C SER A 166 -4.58 11.41 0.50
N PRO A 167 -4.40 12.56 -0.19
CA PRO A 167 -3.74 12.58 -1.48
C PRO A 167 -2.26 12.19 -1.38
N SER A 168 -1.72 11.66 -2.46
CA SER A 168 -0.29 11.50 -2.63
C SER A 168 0.27 12.80 -3.21
N VAL A 169 1.22 13.42 -2.51
CA VAL A 169 1.83 14.67 -2.94
C VAL A 169 3.34 14.55 -2.91
N GLN A 170 3.97 14.67 -4.07
CA GLN A 170 5.43 14.73 -4.20
C GLN A 170 5.85 16.13 -4.63
N ASN A 171 6.63 16.78 -3.77
CA ASN A 171 7.07 18.16 -3.98
C ASN A 171 8.52 18.19 -4.45
N LYS A 172 8.76 18.83 -5.59
CA LYS A 172 10.11 19.09 -6.12
C LYS A 172 10.14 20.44 -6.83
N THR A 173 11.33 20.95 -7.10
CA THR A 173 11.47 22.11 -8.00
C THR A 173 11.26 21.69 -9.45
N ALA A 174 10.95 22.65 -10.33
CA ALA A 174 10.86 22.40 -11.77
C ALA A 174 12.17 21.80 -12.31
N ALA A 175 13.33 22.31 -11.87
CA ALA A 175 14.64 21.77 -12.24
C ALA A 175 14.84 20.31 -11.81
N ASP A 176 14.41 19.95 -10.59
CA ASP A 176 14.51 18.58 -10.10
C ASP A 176 13.62 17.62 -10.89
N TRP A 177 12.41 18.03 -11.24
CA TRP A 177 11.52 17.23 -12.09
C TRP A 177 12.13 17.00 -13.48
N ILE A 178 12.64 18.05 -14.12
CA ILE A 178 13.34 17.95 -15.40
C ILE A 178 14.51 16.97 -15.29
N LYS A 179 15.31 17.06 -14.23
CA LYS A 179 16.44 16.14 -13.99
C LYS A 179 15.98 14.69 -13.86
N VAL A 180 14.89 14.44 -13.13
CA VAL A 180 14.31 13.09 -12.96
C VAL A 180 13.85 12.52 -14.30
N TYR A 181 13.08 13.28 -15.07
CA TYR A 181 12.54 12.82 -16.35
C TYR A 181 13.63 12.67 -17.43
N THR A 182 14.59 13.58 -17.47
CA THR A 182 15.78 13.49 -18.34
C THR A 182 16.56 12.22 -18.04
N LYS A 183 16.81 11.92 -16.77
CA LYS A 183 17.52 10.69 -16.36
C LYS A 183 16.74 9.45 -16.80
N HIS A 184 15.42 9.46 -16.65
CA HIS A 184 14.56 8.36 -17.07
C HIS A 184 14.61 8.12 -18.59
N LEU A 185 14.46 9.18 -19.39
CA LEU A 185 14.50 9.08 -20.86
C LEU A 185 15.87 8.63 -21.36
N LYS A 186 16.97 9.20 -20.84
CA LYS A 186 18.34 8.77 -21.19
C LYS A 186 18.59 7.30 -20.87
N LYS A 187 17.97 6.78 -19.80
CA LYS A 187 18.08 5.36 -19.46
C LYS A 187 17.32 4.46 -20.45
N LEU A 188 16.16 4.89 -20.93
CA LEU A 188 15.33 4.11 -21.86
C LEU A 188 15.85 4.18 -23.30
N HIS A 189 16.26 5.37 -23.76
CA HIS A 189 16.56 5.64 -25.17
C HIS A 189 18.03 5.96 -25.43
N GLY A 190 18.87 6.10 -24.40
CA GLY A 190 20.27 6.56 -24.50
C GLY A 190 20.41 8.09 -24.60
N TYR A 191 19.36 8.79 -24.98
CA TYR A 191 19.29 10.25 -25.11
C TYR A 191 17.90 10.77 -24.67
N VAL A 192 17.65 12.08 -24.82
CA VAL A 192 16.31 12.66 -24.61
C VAL A 192 15.66 12.86 -25.98
N PRO A 193 14.69 12.03 -26.36
CA PRO A 193 14.04 12.16 -27.66
C PRO A 193 13.14 13.40 -27.72
N ALA A 194 13.02 13.97 -28.92
CA ALA A 194 12.00 14.95 -29.25
C ALA A 194 10.63 14.26 -29.40
N ILE A 195 9.54 15.02 -29.24
CA ILE A 195 8.19 14.46 -29.30
C ILE A 195 7.85 13.82 -30.65
N GLY A 196 8.46 14.29 -31.74
CA GLY A 196 8.29 13.73 -33.08
C GLY A 196 9.06 12.44 -33.35
N GLU A 197 10.05 12.10 -32.51
CA GLU A 197 10.83 10.86 -32.64
C GLU A 197 10.16 9.67 -31.96
N LEU A 198 9.15 9.93 -31.13
CA LEU A 198 8.41 8.90 -30.40
C LEU A 198 7.12 8.52 -31.14
N PRO A 199 6.85 7.22 -31.35
CA PRO A 199 5.59 6.77 -31.94
C PRO A 199 4.36 7.28 -31.20
N GLU A 200 3.27 7.48 -31.92
CA GLU A 200 1.97 7.83 -31.33
C GLU A 200 1.53 6.71 -30.37
N GLY A 201 1.27 7.06 -29.11
CA GLY A 201 0.99 6.09 -28.03
C GLY A 201 2.20 5.64 -27.19
N ASP A 202 3.42 6.07 -27.49
CA ASP A 202 4.58 5.78 -26.63
C ASP A 202 4.41 6.48 -25.27
N ASN A 203 4.48 5.68 -24.19
CA ASN A 203 4.36 6.14 -22.81
C ASN A 203 5.45 7.15 -22.40
N SER A 204 6.53 7.27 -23.17
CA SER A 204 7.63 8.20 -22.95
C SER A 204 7.26 9.64 -23.31
N ARG A 205 6.27 9.84 -24.19
CA ARG A 205 5.85 11.18 -24.68
C ARG A 205 5.47 12.13 -23.56
N LYS A 206 4.76 11.65 -22.54
CA LYS A 206 4.38 12.43 -21.35
C LYS A 206 5.57 13.04 -20.60
N PHE A 207 6.74 12.38 -20.60
CA PHE A 207 7.94 12.91 -19.96
C PHE A 207 8.56 14.04 -20.78
N VAL A 208 8.55 13.91 -22.10
CA VAL A 208 9.02 14.95 -23.03
C VAL A 208 8.13 16.20 -22.90
N GLU A 209 6.81 16.02 -22.92
CA GLU A 209 5.83 17.10 -22.71
C GLU A 209 6.01 17.80 -21.35
N ALA A 210 6.24 17.02 -20.29
CA ALA A 210 6.51 17.55 -18.96
C ALA A 210 7.81 18.37 -18.93
N ILE A 211 8.90 17.89 -19.54
CA ILE A 211 10.17 18.62 -19.61
C ILE A 211 9.98 19.96 -20.34
N THR A 212 9.30 19.95 -21.48
CA THR A 212 9.03 21.17 -22.27
C THR A 212 8.23 22.18 -21.45
N SER A 213 7.13 21.74 -20.82
CA SER A 213 6.28 22.61 -20.00
C SER A 213 7.03 23.19 -18.79
N LEU A 214 7.80 22.36 -18.08
CA LEU A 214 8.59 22.77 -16.92
C LEU A 214 9.75 23.72 -17.28
N SER A 215 10.30 23.59 -18.50
CA SER A 215 11.37 24.47 -18.98
C SER A 215 10.85 25.89 -19.27
N GLY A 216 9.55 26.06 -19.49
CA GLY A 216 8.89 27.36 -19.70
C GLY A 216 8.63 28.17 -18.41
N ILE A 217 9.01 27.66 -17.24
CA ILE A 217 8.82 28.33 -15.95
C ILE A 217 10.13 28.47 -15.17
N SER A 218 10.10 29.17 -14.03
CA SER A 218 11.29 29.34 -13.19
C SER A 218 11.82 27.98 -12.69
N PRO A 219 13.12 27.66 -12.83
CA PRO A 219 13.69 26.39 -12.39
C PRO A 219 13.55 26.16 -10.88
N ARG A 220 13.40 27.24 -10.10
CA ARG A 220 13.22 27.21 -8.64
C ARG A 220 11.76 27.11 -8.22
N GLU A 221 10.81 27.21 -9.15
CA GLU A 221 9.40 27.09 -8.83
C GLU A 221 9.08 25.69 -8.33
N ARG A 222 8.32 25.62 -7.23
CA ARG A 222 7.85 24.36 -6.68
C ARG A 222 6.70 23.82 -7.50
N ILE A 223 6.77 22.53 -7.80
CA ILE A 223 5.76 21.79 -8.55
C ILE A 223 5.40 20.54 -7.75
N ALA A 224 4.11 20.35 -7.53
CA ALA A 224 3.57 19.20 -6.84
C ALA A 224 3.10 18.17 -7.88
N ALA A 225 3.62 16.94 -7.83
CA ALA A 225 2.89 15.82 -8.41
C ALA A 225 1.81 15.41 -7.41
N PHE A 226 0.56 15.75 -7.72
CA PHE A 226 -0.59 15.57 -6.85
C PHE A 226 -1.50 14.49 -7.41
N ARG A 227 -1.78 13.44 -6.65
CA ARG A 227 -2.76 12.42 -7.04
C ARG A 227 -3.84 12.32 -5.98
N PRO A 228 -5.13 12.31 -6.36
CA PRO A 228 -6.22 12.02 -5.46
C PRO A 228 -5.95 10.74 -4.67
N GLY A 229 -6.24 10.78 -3.38
CA GLY A 229 -6.06 9.61 -2.52
C GLY A 229 -7.22 8.65 -2.73
N GLN A 230 -6.92 7.38 -3.00
CA GLN A 230 -7.96 6.36 -3.04
C GLN A 230 -8.36 5.97 -1.61
N PRO A 231 -9.64 5.66 -1.36
CA PRO A 231 -10.12 5.24 -0.05
C PRO A 231 -9.42 3.95 0.38
N HIS A 232 -8.79 3.99 1.56
CA HIS A 232 -8.11 2.86 2.17
C HIS A 232 -8.34 2.84 3.68
N VAL A 233 -8.32 1.63 4.26
CA VAL A 233 -8.58 1.45 5.68
C VAL A 233 -7.32 1.75 6.50
N ARG A 234 -7.49 2.56 7.53
CA ARG A 234 -6.48 2.80 8.57
C ARG A 234 -7.04 2.43 9.93
N ALA A 235 -6.14 2.19 10.87
CA ALA A 235 -6.52 2.03 12.26
C ALA A 235 -5.67 2.91 13.17
N ARG A 236 -6.32 3.35 14.25
CA ARG A 236 -5.71 4.04 15.37
C ARG A 236 -5.80 3.14 16.60
N VAL A 237 -4.66 2.81 17.19
CA VAL A 237 -4.56 2.00 18.41
C VAL A 237 -4.14 2.92 19.56
N SER A 238 -4.93 2.91 20.64
CA SER A 238 -4.52 3.44 21.95
C SER A 238 -4.22 2.26 22.86
N PHE A 239 -3.16 2.36 23.66
CA PHE A 239 -2.66 1.27 24.49
C PHE A 239 -3.10 1.45 25.95
N ILE A 240 -3.03 0.36 26.71
CA ILE A 240 -3.16 0.35 28.16
C ILE A 240 -1.89 1.00 28.72
N GLY A 241 -2.04 2.14 29.41
CA GLY A 241 -0.92 2.90 29.96
C GLY A 241 -0.63 4.20 29.20
N THR A 242 0.64 4.61 29.19
CA THR A 242 1.09 5.94 28.70
C THR A 242 1.73 5.89 27.32
N GLU A 243 1.72 4.74 26.65
CA GLU A 243 2.31 4.61 25.32
C GLU A 243 1.61 5.53 24.29
N PRO A 244 2.38 6.12 23.36
CA PRO A 244 1.82 7.00 22.35
C PRO A 244 0.90 6.22 21.40
N LYS A 245 -0.18 6.87 20.97
CA LYS A 245 -1.12 6.30 20.01
C LYS A 245 -0.42 5.93 18.70
N ALA A 246 -0.70 4.74 18.19
CA ALA A 246 -0.19 4.28 16.91
C ALA A 246 -1.23 4.47 15.80
N LEU A 247 -0.79 4.98 14.63
CA LEU A 247 -1.63 5.23 13.47
C LEU A 247 -1.01 4.58 12.23
N ARG A 248 -1.62 3.51 11.70
CA ARG A 248 -1.06 2.79 10.53
C ARG A 248 -2.16 2.43 9.53
N PRO A 249 -1.82 2.22 8.25
CA PRO A 249 -2.67 1.46 7.34
C PRO A 249 -3.04 0.13 7.97
N SER A 250 -4.31 -0.28 7.86
CA SER A 250 -4.79 -1.55 8.39
C SER A 250 -5.53 -2.35 7.31
N PRO A 251 -4.86 -2.68 6.19
CA PRO A 251 -5.45 -3.51 5.16
C PRO A 251 -5.67 -4.95 5.62
N THR A 252 -5.06 -5.38 6.73
CA THR A 252 -5.11 -6.76 7.26
C THR A 252 -5.30 -6.78 8.77
N PRO A 253 -5.48 -7.96 9.37
CA PRO A 253 -5.79 -8.05 10.79
C PRO A 253 -4.70 -7.44 11.68
N ILE A 254 -5.14 -6.75 12.74
CA ILE A 254 -4.32 -6.33 13.88
C ILE A 254 -4.34 -7.46 14.89
N VAL A 255 -3.16 -7.87 15.33
CA VAL A 255 -2.98 -9.05 16.18
C VAL A 255 -2.46 -8.63 17.54
N TYR A 256 -2.96 -9.26 18.61
CA TYR A 256 -2.48 -9.01 19.97
C TYR A 256 -2.48 -10.30 20.82
N PRO A 257 -1.79 -10.34 21.98
CA PRO A 257 -1.82 -11.47 22.90
C PRO A 257 -3.23 -11.84 23.37
N ILE A 258 -3.56 -13.12 23.38
CA ILE A 258 -4.87 -13.62 23.86
C ILE A 258 -5.13 -13.33 25.33
N ASP A 259 -4.04 -13.25 26.10
CA ASP A 259 -4.04 -12.97 27.55
C ASP A 259 -4.26 -11.49 27.87
N ASP A 260 -4.13 -10.60 26.88
CA ASP A 260 -4.44 -9.18 27.07
C ASP A 260 -5.97 -8.96 27.16
N PRO A 261 -6.40 -7.92 27.91
CA PRO A 261 -7.80 -7.52 27.93
C PRO A 261 -8.35 -7.23 26.53
N VAL A 262 -9.62 -7.54 26.31
CA VAL A 262 -10.30 -7.24 25.04
C VAL A 262 -10.36 -5.71 24.85
N PRO A 263 -9.79 -5.16 23.76
CA PRO A 263 -9.83 -3.72 23.50
C PRO A 263 -11.24 -3.26 23.19
N PHE A 264 -11.53 -1.98 23.47
CA PHE A 264 -12.74 -1.35 22.93
C PHE A 264 -12.57 -1.13 21.41
N ILE A 265 -13.42 -1.76 20.59
CA ILE A 265 -13.34 -1.66 19.13
C ILE A 265 -14.40 -0.68 18.62
N VAL A 266 -13.93 0.38 17.94
CA VAL A 266 -14.80 1.23 17.12
C VAL A 266 -14.83 0.65 15.71
N PRO A 267 -16.00 0.19 15.22
CA PRO A 267 -16.07 -0.57 13.98
C PRO A 267 -15.79 0.28 12.75
N LEU A 268 -15.41 -0.39 11.66
CA LEU A 268 -15.27 0.23 10.35
C LEU A 268 -16.67 0.42 9.75
N SER A 269 -17.07 1.66 9.53
CA SER A 269 -18.29 1.98 8.78
C SER A 269 -18.08 1.79 7.27
N SER A 270 -19.16 1.69 6.50
CA SER A 270 -19.10 1.83 5.04
C SER A 270 -18.48 3.18 4.64
N TYR A 271 -17.84 3.22 3.47
CA TYR A 271 -17.32 4.45 2.88
C TYR A 271 -18.41 5.13 2.06
N GLU A 272 -18.63 6.42 2.29
CA GLU A 272 -19.49 7.26 1.46
C GLU A 272 -18.63 8.10 0.50
N ALA A 273 -19.00 8.10 -0.78
CA ALA A 273 -18.30 8.87 -1.80
C ALA A 273 -18.43 10.38 -1.53
N GLY A 274 -17.35 11.14 -1.78
CA GLY A 274 -17.33 12.60 -1.63
C GLY A 274 -17.03 13.15 -0.22
N GLU A 275 -17.17 12.36 0.86
CA GLU A 275 -16.96 12.89 2.23
C GLU A 275 -15.52 13.35 2.53
N LEU A 276 -14.52 12.73 1.88
CA LEU A 276 -13.10 12.91 2.23
C LEU A 276 -12.29 13.76 1.24
N SER A 277 -12.77 13.96 0.01
CA SER A 277 -11.98 14.57 -1.08
C SER A 277 -11.93 16.10 -0.92
N GLU A 278 -13.07 16.80 -0.89
CA GLU A 278 -13.12 18.27 -0.96
C GLU A 278 -12.34 18.99 0.15
N LYS A 279 -12.43 18.51 1.40
CA LYS A 279 -11.75 19.13 2.55
C LYS A 279 -10.21 19.02 2.51
N LYS A 280 -9.65 18.14 1.67
CA LYS A 280 -8.19 17.87 1.63
C LYS A 280 -7.47 18.57 0.48
N TRP A 281 -8.13 18.77 -0.67
CA TRP A 281 -7.58 19.55 -1.78
C TRP A 281 -7.23 20.98 -1.35
N SER A 282 -8.12 21.63 -0.60
CA SER A 282 -7.95 23.00 -0.11
C SER A 282 -6.72 23.22 0.78
N ARG A 283 -6.20 22.17 1.43
CA ARG A 283 -5.02 22.26 2.31
C ARG A 283 -3.70 22.29 1.56
N THR A 284 -3.66 21.80 0.32
CA THR A 284 -2.41 21.60 -0.43
C THR A 284 -1.93 22.88 -1.12
N LYS A 285 -2.78 23.92 -1.21
CA LYS A 285 -2.44 25.24 -1.78
C LYS A 285 -1.90 25.18 -3.21
N ILE A 286 -2.43 24.26 -4.01
CA ILE A 286 -2.12 24.07 -5.42
C ILE A 286 -3.25 24.59 -6.31
N ASP A 287 -2.93 24.90 -7.55
CA ASP A 287 -3.91 25.15 -8.60
C ASP A 287 -4.74 23.88 -8.85
N LEU A 288 -6.06 24.02 -9.02
CA LEU A 288 -6.97 22.89 -9.22
C LEU A 288 -6.69 22.15 -10.54
N GLU A 289 -6.49 22.92 -11.60
CA GLU A 289 -6.14 22.38 -12.91
C GLU A 289 -4.67 21.95 -12.96
N PRO A 290 -4.37 20.76 -13.49
CA PRO A 290 -3.00 20.33 -13.67
C PRO A 290 -2.29 21.20 -14.71
N PHE A 291 -1.07 21.62 -14.37
CA PHE A 291 -0.14 22.26 -15.31
C PHE A 291 0.39 21.28 -16.36
N VAL A 292 0.58 20.01 -15.99
CA VAL A 292 0.85 18.91 -16.92
C VAL A 292 -0.03 17.73 -16.52
N GLU A 293 -1.14 17.55 -17.25
CA GLU A 293 -2.20 16.58 -16.95
C GLU A 293 -1.69 15.13 -16.92
N SER A 294 -0.96 14.70 -17.95
CA SER A 294 -0.46 13.34 -18.11
C SER A 294 0.47 12.87 -16.97
N MET A 295 0.98 13.81 -16.19
CA MET A 295 1.88 13.59 -15.06
C MET A 295 1.29 14.05 -13.72
N TYR A 296 0.06 14.57 -13.73
CA TYR A 296 -0.61 15.18 -12.57
C TYR A 296 0.26 16.22 -11.87
N LEU A 297 0.95 17.06 -12.65
CA LEU A 297 1.78 18.13 -12.10
C LEU A 297 0.93 19.38 -11.91
N HIS A 298 0.86 19.88 -10.69
CA HIS A 298 0.19 21.11 -10.33
C HIS A 298 1.19 22.16 -9.89
N ARG A 299 0.91 23.41 -10.27
CA ARG A 299 1.61 24.57 -9.71
C ARG A 299 1.01 24.90 -8.36
N TYR A 300 1.83 25.47 -7.48
CA TYR A 300 1.30 26.09 -6.27
C TYR A 300 0.57 27.40 -6.61
N LEU A 301 -0.42 27.78 -5.78
CA LEU A 301 -1.01 29.12 -5.86
C LEU A 301 0.10 30.17 -5.78
N LYS A 302 -0.08 31.30 -6.46
CA LYS A 302 0.98 32.31 -6.73
C LYS A 302 1.87 32.64 -5.52
N GLN A 303 1.27 32.82 -4.34
CA GLN A 303 1.97 33.16 -3.09
C GLN A 303 2.80 32.03 -2.45
N TYR A 304 2.65 30.78 -2.90
CA TYR A 304 3.34 29.60 -2.35
C TYR A 304 4.33 28.95 -3.33
N ARG A 305 4.47 29.49 -4.55
CA ARG A 305 5.36 28.95 -5.60
C ARG A 305 6.83 28.87 -5.22
N PHE A 306 7.26 29.74 -4.31
CA PHE A 306 8.65 29.85 -3.86
C PHE A 306 8.80 29.77 -2.33
N SER A 307 7.73 29.51 -1.59
CA SER A 307 7.81 29.33 -0.14
C SER A 307 8.53 28.02 0.20
N LYS A 308 9.29 28.02 1.30
CA LYS A 308 9.92 26.79 1.85
C LYS A 308 8.87 25.77 2.28
#